data_AF-A0A183K7Q7-F1
#
_entry.id   AF-A0A183K7Q7-F1
#
_cell.length_a   1.000
_cell.length_b   1.000
_cell.length_c   1.000
_cell.angle_alpha   90.00
_cell.angle_beta   90.00
_cell.angle_gamma   90.00
#
_symmetry.space_group_name_H-M   'P 1'
#
loop_
_entity.id
_entity.type
_entity.pdbx_description
1 polymer ?
#
loop_
_entity_poly.entity_id
_entity_poly.type
_entity_poly.pdbx_seq_one_letter_code
_entity_poly.pdbx_strand_id
1 'polypeptide(L)'
;MVANSLKPHLEGWTLRQMVSANRLYLLDFHIMQGLSCKRGRELCAPLAIFFYTEKRQLKPIAIQLNRNSNDGSGIILPTDPTSIWLQAKLWVNLADACHHMIVGRLLTHLILESIYVSLRRNVSQSHPIYHLVAPHFRSILPVTKKLKEWTFENGWISRNIQLSRKGIKQLLRRAFKKWRFDVNANIYRELESRGVFDPNSLGNYPYREDAILVYHALEQFISSYVRLFYPGGTEQIIHDNELQSWRHEIASPMEEGGLGLVGVPGSTIKVSDLLA
;
A
#
# COMPACT_ATOMS: atom_id res chain seq x y z
N MET A 1 -10.40 -22.69 23.25
CA MET A 1 -10.73 -23.62 22.14
C MET A 1 -9.85 -23.39 20.92
N VAL A 2 -9.81 -22.20 20.30
CA VAL A 2 -9.02 -21.91 19.08
C VAL A 2 -7.53 -22.27 19.20
N ALA A 3 -6.88 -21.93 20.31
CA ALA A 3 -5.46 -22.21 20.53
C ALA A 3 -5.11 -23.72 20.55
N ASN A 4 -6.04 -24.59 20.95
CA ASN A 4 -5.83 -26.04 20.94
C ASN A 4 -6.02 -26.64 19.54
N SER A 5 -7.00 -26.15 18.78
CA SER A 5 -7.26 -26.58 17.40
C SER A 5 -6.16 -26.17 16.42
N LEU A 6 -5.40 -25.12 16.74
CA LEU A 6 -4.25 -24.69 15.94
C LEU A 6 -3.03 -25.59 16.11
N LYS A 7 -2.85 -26.26 17.26
CA LYS A 7 -1.63 -27.02 17.61
C LYS A 7 -1.08 -27.93 16.50
N PRO A 8 -1.89 -28.70 15.74
CA PRO A 8 -1.39 -29.56 14.68
C PRO A 8 -0.67 -28.81 13.54
N HIS A 9 -0.96 -27.51 13.37
CA HIS A 9 -0.43 -26.68 12.29
C HIS A 9 0.73 -25.78 12.73
N LEU A 10 1.16 -25.86 13.99
CA LEU A 10 2.21 -24.99 14.54
C LEU A 10 3.60 -25.64 14.54
N GLU A 11 3.79 -26.80 13.93
CA GLU A 11 5.11 -27.48 13.87
C GLU A 11 5.76 -27.67 15.25
N GLY A 12 4.95 -27.91 16.29
CA GLY A 12 5.42 -28.06 17.68
C GLY A 12 5.60 -26.75 18.45
N TRP A 13 5.44 -25.59 17.78
CA TRP A 13 5.50 -24.29 18.42
C TRP A 13 4.24 -23.99 19.26
N THR A 14 4.44 -23.26 20.34
CA THR A 14 3.34 -22.57 21.04
C THR A 14 3.10 -21.19 20.44
N LEU A 15 1.86 -20.68 20.51
CA LEU A 15 1.54 -19.33 20.01
C LEU A 15 2.45 -18.25 20.61
N ARG A 16 2.78 -18.34 21.91
CA ARG A 16 3.69 -17.39 22.57
C ARG A 16 5.08 -17.42 21.94
N GLN A 17 5.64 -18.61 21.71
CA GLN A 17 6.94 -18.75 21.06
C GLN A 17 6.92 -18.21 19.62
N MET A 18 5.84 -18.44 18.86
CA MET A 18 5.73 -17.93 17.49
C MET A 18 5.67 -16.40 17.44
N VAL A 19 4.94 -15.77 18.38
CA VAL A 19 4.91 -14.31 18.51
C VAL A 19 6.30 -13.80 18.86
N SER A 20 6.95 -14.39 19.87
CA SER A 20 8.31 -13.99 20.28
C SER A 20 9.35 -14.20 19.18
N ALA A 21 9.15 -15.17 18.30
CA ALA A 21 10.03 -15.45 17.16
C ALA A 21 9.63 -14.70 15.87
N ASN A 22 8.66 -13.77 15.93
CA ASN A 22 8.13 -13.04 14.76
C ASN A 22 7.67 -13.94 13.60
N ARG A 23 7.06 -15.09 13.90
CA ARG A 23 6.60 -16.08 12.89
C ARG A 23 5.12 -15.98 12.54
N LEU A 24 4.38 -15.05 13.15
CA LEU A 24 2.96 -14.83 12.89
C LEU A 24 2.76 -13.53 12.11
N TYR A 25 2.05 -13.62 11.00
CA TYR A 25 1.74 -12.48 10.13
C TYR A 25 0.23 -12.33 9.98
N LEU A 26 -0.23 -11.09 9.97
CA LEU A 26 -1.64 -10.75 9.91
C LEU A 26 -1.98 -10.09 8.57
N LEU A 27 -3.04 -10.56 7.94
CA LEU A 27 -3.66 -9.93 6.79
C LEU A 27 -5.06 -9.43 7.19
N ASP A 28 -5.22 -8.12 7.29
CA ASP A 28 -6.43 -7.47 7.81
C ASP A 28 -7.14 -6.61 6.74
N PHE A 29 -8.27 -7.12 6.24
CA PHE A 29 -9.13 -6.39 5.30
C PHE A 29 -10.26 -5.59 5.98
N HIS A 30 -10.14 -5.23 7.26
CA HIS A 30 -11.14 -4.43 7.97
C HIS A 30 -11.50 -3.11 7.27
N ILE A 31 -10.59 -2.54 6.48
CA ILE A 31 -10.87 -1.36 5.63
C ILE A 31 -12.06 -1.58 4.67
N MET A 32 -12.39 -2.83 4.36
CA MET A 32 -13.46 -3.25 3.46
C MET A 32 -14.81 -3.47 4.15
N GLN A 33 -14.88 -3.34 5.48
CA GLN A 33 -16.11 -3.56 6.24
C GLN A 33 -17.24 -2.61 5.77
N GLY A 34 -18.39 -3.17 5.42
CA GLY A 34 -19.58 -2.42 5.04
C GLY A 34 -19.45 -1.64 3.72
N LEU A 35 -18.55 -2.05 2.81
CA LEU A 35 -18.49 -1.48 1.47
C LEU A 35 -19.72 -1.88 0.65
N SER A 36 -20.27 -0.91 -0.09
CA SER A 36 -21.40 -1.18 -0.98
C SER A 36 -21.00 -2.06 -2.17
N CYS A 37 -21.74 -3.14 -2.38
CA CYS A 37 -21.54 -4.10 -3.47
C CYS A 37 -22.67 -4.04 -4.51
N LYS A 38 -22.42 -4.59 -5.69
CA LYS A 38 -23.39 -4.57 -6.81
C LYS A 38 -24.43 -5.69 -6.69
N ARG A 39 -25.65 -5.43 -7.18
CA ARG A 39 -26.70 -6.45 -7.39
C ARG A 39 -27.07 -7.24 -6.12
N GLY A 40 -27.13 -6.57 -4.97
CA GLY A 40 -27.44 -7.21 -3.69
C GLY A 40 -26.39 -8.22 -3.20
N ARG A 41 -25.22 -8.31 -3.87
CA ARG A 41 -24.14 -9.19 -3.42
C ARG A 41 -23.47 -8.61 -2.18
N GLU A 42 -22.79 -9.47 -1.44
CA GLU A 42 -22.00 -9.08 -0.26
C GLU A 42 -20.51 -9.30 -0.47
N LEU A 43 -19.70 -8.66 0.37
CA LEU A 43 -18.26 -8.84 0.42
C LEU A 43 -17.83 -8.85 1.89
N CYS A 44 -17.06 -9.87 2.25
CA CYS A 44 -16.48 -10.00 3.58
C CYS A 44 -15.33 -9.02 3.81
N ALA A 45 -15.00 -8.75 5.07
CA ALA A 45 -13.80 -8.03 5.48
C ALA A 45 -12.88 -8.97 6.28
N PRO A 46 -12.24 -9.93 5.60
CA PRO A 46 -11.59 -11.04 6.27
C PRO A 46 -10.33 -10.63 7.04
N LEU A 47 -10.08 -11.36 8.12
CA LEU A 47 -8.84 -11.40 8.86
C LEU A 47 -8.20 -12.78 8.68
N ALA A 48 -6.98 -12.84 8.16
CA ALA A 48 -6.25 -14.09 8.02
C ALA A 48 -4.93 -14.04 8.80
N ILE A 49 -4.63 -15.12 9.50
CA ILE A 49 -3.37 -15.30 10.22
C ILE A 49 -2.53 -16.30 9.44
N PHE A 50 -1.27 -15.94 9.23
CA PHE A 50 -0.28 -16.77 8.57
C PHE A 50 0.85 -17.13 9.53
N PHE A 51 1.33 -18.36 9.39
CA PHE A 51 2.51 -18.87 10.07
C PHE A 51 3.66 -19.03 9.07
N TYR A 52 4.82 -18.46 9.40
CA TYR A 52 6.06 -18.70 8.67
C TYR A 52 6.76 -19.94 9.21
N THR A 53 6.73 -21.01 8.42
CA THR A 53 7.19 -22.35 8.83
C THR A 53 8.70 -22.49 8.84
N GLU A 54 9.21 -23.57 9.48
CA GLU A 54 10.63 -23.94 9.38
C GLU A 54 11.10 -24.17 7.94
N LYS A 55 10.18 -24.60 7.07
CA LYS A 55 10.43 -24.77 5.63
C LYS A 55 10.41 -23.46 4.85
N ARG A 56 10.44 -22.30 5.53
CA ARG A 56 10.46 -20.96 4.93
C ARG A 56 9.23 -20.69 4.04
N GLN A 57 8.06 -21.18 4.45
CA GLN A 57 6.79 -20.98 3.74
C GLN A 57 5.80 -20.23 4.61
N LEU A 58 5.09 -19.26 4.02
CA LEU A 58 4.01 -18.54 4.69
C LEU A 58 2.70 -19.31 4.48
N LYS A 59 2.15 -19.91 5.54
CA LYS A 59 0.94 -20.75 5.48
C LYS A 59 -0.23 -20.11 6.23
N PRO A 60 -1.43 -20.03 5.64
CA PRO A 60 -2.61 -19.58 6.37
C PRO A 60 -3.01 -20.62 7.42
N ILE A 61 -3.20 -20.20 8.67
CA ILE A 61 -3.53 -21.07 9.81
C ILE A 61 -4.88 -20.74 10.45
N ALA A 62 -5.44 -19.55 10.20
CA ALA A 62 -6.78 -19.19 10.63
C ALA A 62 -7.35 -18.09 9.74
N ILE A 63 -8.65 -18.14 9.47
CA ILE A 63 -9.38 -17.12 8.71
C ILE A 63 -10.68 -16.80 9.44
N GLN A 64 -10.95 -15.51 9.68
CA GLN A 64 -12.24 -15.02 10.14
C GLN A 64 -12.82 -14.11 9.05
N LEU A 65 -13.98 -14.46 8.49
CA LEU A 65 -14.52 -13.74 7.33
C LEU A 65 -15.12 -12.37 7.68
N ASN A 66 -15.79 -12.24 8.83
CA ASN A 66 -16.36 -10.98 9.31
C ASN A 66 -16.15 -10.86 10.83
N ARG A 67 -15.78 -9.67 11.32
CA ARG A 67 -15.50 -9.41 12.75
C ARG A 67 -16.75 -9.08 13.58
N ASN A 68 -17.92 -9.60 13.23
CA ASN A 68 -19.17 -9.20 13.88
C ASN A 68 -19.31 -9.73 15.33
N SER A 69 -18.40 -10.58 15.77
CA SER A 69 -18.41 -11.19 17.10
C SER A 69 -17.02 -11.17 17.75
N ASN A 70 -16.95 -10.64 18.97
CA ASN A 70 -15.72 -10.53 19.78
C ASN A 70 -15.37 -11.85 20.52
N ASP A 71 -16.19 -12.89 20.38
CA ASP A 71 -16.06 -14.16 21.09
C ASP A 71 -15.24 -15.22 20.31
N GLY A 72 -14.75 -14.88 19.11
CA GLY A 72 -14.04 -15.82 18.23
C GLY A 72 -14.96 -16.79 17.49
N SER A 73 -16.28 -16.59 17.54
CA SER A 73 -17.20 -17.31 16.66
C SER A 73 -16.91 -16.99 15.19
N GLY A 74 -16.92 -18.03 14.35
CA GLY A 74 -16.66 -17.91 12.90
C GLY A 74 -15.19 -17.90 12.49
N ILE A 75 -14.25 -18.27 13.38
CA ILE A 75 -12.88 -18.59 12.98
C ILE A 75 -12.88 -19.95 12.29
N ILE A 76 -12.42 -19.95 11.05
CA ILE A 76 -12.29 -21.11 10.17
C ILE A 76 -10.81 -21.52 10.15
N LEU A 77 -10.55 -22.82 10.31
CA LEU A 77 -9.22 -23.41 10.47
C LEU A 77 -8.92 -24.43 9.36
N PRO A 78 -7.65 -24.77 9.11
CA PRO A 78 -7.29 -25.81 8.16
C PRO A 78 -7.78 -27.22 8.55
N THR A 79 -8.13 -27.44 9.83
CA THR A 79 -8.73 -28.70 10.33
C THR A 79 -10.23 -28.82 10.04
N ASP A 80 -10.90 -27.73 9.67
CA ASP A 80 -12.31 -27.76 9.30
C ASP A 80 -12.52 -28.52 7.98
N PRO A 81 -13.75 -28.95 7.65
CA PRO A 81 -14.04 -29.61 6.39
C PRO A 81 -13.41 -28.91 5.19
N THR A 82 -12.79 -29.66 4.29
CA THR A 82 -12.00 -29.14 3.16
C THR A 82 -12.74 -28.09 2.34
N SER A 83 -14.05 -28.26 2.13
CA SER A 83 -14.90 -27.31 1.41
C SER A 83 -15.05 -25.98 2.14
N ILE A 84 -15.16 -25.98 3.47
CA ILE A 84 -15.26 -24.79 4.31
C ILE A 84 -13.94 -24.02 4.31
N TRP A 85 -12.81 -24.71 4.51
CA TRP A 85 -11.48 -24.08 4.45
C TRP A 85 -11.18 -23.51 3.07
N LEU A 86 -11.55 -24.22 2.00
CA LEU A 86 -11.42 -23.73 0.63
C LEU A 86 -12.25 -22.45 0.41
N GLN A 87 -13.51 -22.46 0.83
CA GLN A 87 -14.39 -21.29 0.69
C GLN A 87 -13.86 -20.08 1.45
N ALA A 88 -13.31 -20.27 2.65
CA ALA A 88 -12.69 -19.19 3.43
C ALA A 88 -11.52 -18.55 2.68
N LYS A 89 -10.62 -19.36 2.11
CA LYS A 89 -9.51 -18.87 1.27
C LYS A 89 -10.00 -18.13 0.02
N LEU A 90 -11.05 -18.61 -0.63
CA LEU A 90 -11.64 -17.93 -1.80
C LEU A 90 -12.18 -16.54 -1.43
N TRP A 91 -12.81 -16.39 -0.27
CA TRP A 91 -13.26 -15.09 0.22
C TRP A 91 -12.11 -14.13 0.54
N VAL A 92 -11.02 -14.63 1.14
CA VAL A 92 -9.79 -13.83 1.33
C VAL A 92 -9.25 -13.35 -0.01
N ASN A 93 -9.14 -14.25 -1.00
CA ASN A 93 -8.66 -13.88 -2.34
C ASN A 93 -9.57 -12.88 -3.05
N LEU A 94 -10.89 -12.98 -2.87
CA LEU A 94 -11.84 -12.02 -3.45
C LEU A 94 -11.67 -10.63 -2.81
N ALA A 95 -11.50 -10.57 -1.49
CA ALA A 95 -11.22 -9.33 -0.77
C ALA A 95 -9.89 -8.71 -1.24
N ASP A 96 -8.83 -9.51 -1.29
CA ASP A 96 -7.52 -9.11 -1.78
C ASP A 96 -7.57 -8.57 -3.21
N ALA A 97 -8.19 -9.29 -4.15
CA ALA A 97 -8.32 -8.84 -5.53
C ALA A 97 -9.06 -7.50 -5.65
N CYS A 98 -10.11 -7.29 -4.86
CA CYS A 98 -10.84 -6.03 -4.83
C CYS A 98 -9.99 -4.90 -4.22
N HIS A 99 -9.29 -5.17 -3.11
CA HIS A 99 -8.42 -4.21 -2.45
C HIS A 99 -7.24 -3.82 -3.34
N HIS A 100 -6.54 -4.79 -3.91
CA HIS A 100 -5.43 -4.60 -4.83
C HIS A 100 -5.83 -3.74 -6.04
N MET A 101 -6.96 -4.05 -6.69
CA MET A 101 -7.41 -3.29 -7.86
C MET A 101 -7.72 -1.82 -7.52
N ILE A 102 -8.34 -1.55 -6.37
CA ILE A 102 -8.79 -0.20 -6.02
C ILE A 102 -7.72 0.60 -5.28
N VAL A 103 -7.13 0.03 -4.24
CA VAL A 103 -6.11 0.68 -3.40
C VAL A 103 -4.73 0.50 -4.00
N GLY A 104 -4.32 -0.73 -4.30
CA GLY A 104 -2.97 -1.00 -4.83
C GLY A 104 -2.71 -0.38 -6.21
N ARG A 105 -3.74 -0.32 -7.06
CA ARG A 105 -3.62 0.18 -8.43
C ARG A 105 -4.27 1.54 -8.63
N LEU A 106 -5.60 1.64 -8.51
CA LEU A 106 -6.29 2.90 -8.85
C LEU A 106 -5.87 4.08 -7.95
N LEU A 107 -5.78 3.91 -6.63
CA LEU A 107 -5.36 5.00 -5.74
C LEU A 107 -3.95 5.48 -6.06
N THR A 108 -2.99 4.57 -6.27
CA THR A 108 -1.62 4.89 -6.68
C THR A 108 -1.59 5.74 -7.94
N HIS A 109 -2.37 5.36 -8.96
CA HIS A 109 -2.48 6.14 -10.20
C HIS A 109 -3.08 7.53 -10.01
N LEU A 110 -4.06 7.69 -9.10
CA LEU A 110 -4.66 8.98 -8.79
C LEU A 110 -3.70 9.91 -8.04
N ILE A 111 -2.92 9.37 -7.09
CA ILE A 111 -1.89 10.12 -6.35
C ILE A 111 -0.76 10.55 -7.29
N LEU A 112 -0.28 9.65 -8.15
CA LEU A 112 0.77 9.97 -9.12
C LEU A 112 0.31 10.98 -10.17
N GLU A 113 -0.95 10.89 -10.64
CA GLU A 113 -1.55 11.89 -11.53
C GLU A 113 -1.58 13.27 -10.86
N SER A 114 -2.01 13.36 -9.59
CA SER A 114 -2.10 14.64 -8.88
C SER A 114 -0.71 15.26 -8.62
N ILE A 115 0.27 14.46 -8.21
CA ILE A 115 1.67 14.89 -8.04
C ILE A 115 2.23 15.44 -9.36
N TYR A 116 1.98 14.75 -10.49
CA TYR A 116 2.44 15.22 -11.79
C TYR A 116 1.76 16.51 -12.22
N VAL A 117 0.44 16.64 -12.03
CA VAL A 117 -0.28 17.89 -12.34
C VAL A 117 0.22 19.04 -11.47
N SER A 118 0.60 18.79 -10.21
CA SER A 118 1.23 19.78 -9.36
C SER A 118 2.65 20.13 -9.83
N LEU A 119 3.47 19.14 -10.25
CA LEU A 119 4.80 19.37 -10.83
C LEU A 119 4.71 20.32 -12.03
N ARG A 120 3.75 20.06 -12.93
CA ARG A 120 3.53 20.86 -14.15
C ARG A 120 3.12 22.31 -13.90
N ARG A 121 2.64 22.64 -12.70
CA ARG A 121 2.17 24.00 -12.35
C ARG A 121 3.19 24.80 -11.56
N ASN A 122 4.04 24.12 -10.79
CA ASN A 122 4.97 24.79 -9.88
C ASN A 122 6.41 24.77 -10.37
N VAL A 123 6.78 23.82 -11.23
CA VAL A 123 8.17 23.61 -11.64
C VAL A 123 8.30 23.80 -13.15
N SER A 124 9.23 24.69 -13.54
CA SER A 124 9.54 25.04 -14.92
C SER A 124 10.09 23.84 -15.68
N GLN A 125 9.81 23.77 -16.99
CA GLN A 125 10.33 22.70 -17.84
C GLN A 125 11.86 22.72 -17.98
N SER A 126 12.48 23.88 -17.73
CA SER A 126 13.94 24.05 -17.73
C SER A 126 14.57 23.68 -16.38
N HIS A 127 13.77 23.43 -15.35
CA HIS A 127 14.26 23.13 -14.01
C HIS A 127 14.90 21.73 -13.98
N PRO A 128 16.08 21.53 -13.35
CA PRO A 128 16.77 20.24 -13.36
C PRO A 128 15.93 19.10 -12.77
N ILE A 129 15.20 19.36 -11.68
CA ILE A 129 14.29 18.36 -11.09
C ILE A 129 13.13 18.00 -12.04
N TYR A 130 12.65 18.94 -12.85
CA TYR A 130 11.63 18.63 -13.85
C TYR A 130 12.19 17.65 -14.89
N HIS A 131 13.41 17.89 -15.40
CA HIS A 131 14.06 17.00 -16.35
C HIS A 131 14.28 15.59 -15.79
N LEU A 132 14.64 15.48 -14.51
CA LEU A 132 14.79 14.21 -13.82
C LEU A 132 13.46 13.45 -13.71
N VAL A 133 12.40 14.13 -13.29
CA VAL A 133 11.15 13.50 -12.85
C VAL A 133 10.16 13.29 -14.01
N ALA A 134 10.06 14.23 -14.96
CA ALA A 134 9.06 14.20 -16.02
C ALA A 134 9.03 12.91 -16.87
N PRO A 135 10.17 12.26 -17.21
CA PRO A 135 10.16 10.99 -17.93
C PRO A 135 9.39 9.87 -17.22
N HIS A 136 9.39 9.84 -15.88
CA HIS A 136 8.69 8.84 -15.08
C HIS A 136 7.15 9.00 -15.13
N PHE A 137 6.66 10.14 -15.60
CA PHE A 137 5.24 10.42 -15.75
C PHE A 137 4.72 10.34 -17.19
N ARG A 138 5.55 9.93 -18.16
CA ARG A 138 5.22 9.95 -19.60
C ARG A 138 3.85 9.36 -19.95
N SER A 139 3.42 8.32 -19.24
CA SER A 139 2.15 7.62 -19.50
C SER A 139 1.11 7.79 -18.39
N ILE A 140 1.37 8.57 -17.33
CA ILE A 140 0.48 8.60 -16.17
C ILE A 140 -0.91 9.11 -16.53
N LEU A 141 -1.00 10.23 -17.27
CA LEU A 141 -2.28 10.85 -17.63
C LEU A 141 -3.17 9.95 -18.51
N PRO A 142 -2.71 9.43 -19.67
CA PRO A 142 -3.56 8.58 -20.50
C PRO A 142 -3.93 7.26 -19.80
N VAL A 143 -3.02 6.67 -19.02
CA VAL A 143 -3.31 5.42 -18.30
C VAL A 143 -4.30 5.66 -17.17
N THR A 144 -4.13 6.72 -16.37
CA THR A 144 -5.06 7.03 -15.28
C THR A 144 -6.44 7.42 -15.82
N LYS A 145 -6.52 8.15 -16.95
CA LYS A 145 -7.79 8.37 -17.67
C LYS A 145 -8.46 7.03 -18.01
N LYS A 146 -7.72 6.10 -18.63
CA LYS A 146 -8.29 4.80 -19.02
C LYS A 146 -8.75 3.97 -17.82
N LEU A 147 -7.99 4.03 -16.73
CA LEU A 147 -8.32 3.33 -15.49
C LEU A 147 -9.59 3.89 -14.85
N LYS A 148 -9.79 5.21 -14.88
CA LYS A 148 -11.04 5.87 -14.44
C LYS A 148 -12.23 5.44 -15.29
N GLU A 149 -12.11 5.43 -16.63
CA GLU A 149 -13.15 4.93 -17.54
C GLU A 149 -13.51 3.47 -17.23
N TRP A 150 -12.50 2.59 -17.12
CA TRP A 150 -12.71 1.18 -16.80
C TRP A 150 -13.39 0.94 -15.46
N THR A 151 -13.14 1.80 -14.48
CA THR A 151 -13.64 1.66 -13.11
C THR A 151 -15.03 2.28 -12.94
N PHE A 152 -15.30 3.43 -13.56
CA PHE A 152 -16.47 4.26 -13.25
C PHE A 152 -17.50 4.39 -14.38
N GLU A 153 -17.16 4.07 -15.63
CA GLU A 153 -18.00 4.31 -16.81
C GLU A 153 -18.48 3.01 -17.44
N ASN A 154 -18.99 2.08 -16.62
CA ASN A 154 -19.43 0.74 -17.07
C ASN A 154 -18.34 -0.07 -17.83
N GLY A 155 -17.07 0.32 -17.69
CA GLY A 155 -15.95 -0.37 -18.33
C GLY A 155 -15.59 -1.71 -17.66
N TRP A 156 -14.49 -2.32 -18.11
CA TRP A 156 -14.16 -3.71 -17.77
C TRP A 156 -14.00 -3.98 -16.28
N ILE A 157 -13.26 -3.15 -15.54
CA ILE A 157 -13.06 -3.32 -14.09
C ILE A 157 -14.41 -3.25 -13.37
N SER A 158 -15.22 -2.23 -13.71
CA SER A 158 -16.53 -2.05 -13.10
C SER A 158 -17.41 -3.30 -13.27
N ARG A 159 -17.39 -3.96 -14.43
CA ARG A 159 -18.23 -5.14 -14.68
C ARG A 159 -17.75 -6.40 -13.94
N ASN A 160 -16.45 -6.49 -13.66
CA ASN A 160 -15.82 -7.69 -13.12
C ASN A 160 -15.45 -7.61 -11.64
N ILE A 161 -15.56 -6.43 -11.01
CA ILE A 161 -15.37 -6.28 -9.56
C ILE A 161 -16.69 -6.38 -8.78
N GLN A 162 -16.61 -6.86 -7.54
CA GLN A 162 -17.76 -7.01 -6.65
C GLN A 162 -18.34 -5.65 -6.20
N LEU A 163 -17.46 -4.68 -5.98
CA LEU A 163 -17.79 -3.37 -5.42
C LEU A 163 -18.66 -2.53 -6.35
N SER A 164 -19.63 -1.82 -5.78
CA SER A 164 -20.41 -0.81 -6.51
C SER A 164 -19.58 0.46 -6.73
N ARG A 165 -20.05 1.37 -7.58
CA ARG A 165 -19.42 2.71 -7.73
C ARG A 165 -19.30 3.43 -6.39
N LYS A 166 -20.31 3.28 -5.52
CA LYS A 166 -20.29 3.80 -4.15
C LYS A 166 -19.23 3.08 -3.29
N GLY A 167 -19.16 1.75 -3.36
CA GLY A 167 -18.16 0.95 -2.65
C GLY A 167 -16.72 1.30 -3.02
N ILE A 168 -16.44 1.49 -4.31
CA ILE A 168 -15.12 1.91 -4.80
C ILE A 168 -14.74 3.28 -4.21
N LYS A 169 -15.63 4.27 -4.28
CA LYS A 169 -15.39 5.60 -3.69
C LYS A 169 -15.20 5.54 -2.17
N GLN A 170 -15.96 4.71 -1.47
CA GLN A 170 -15.82 4.49 -0.03
C GLN A 170 -14.42 3.94 0.30
N LEU A 171 -13.96 2.93 -0.44
CA LEU A 171 -12.66 2.31 -0.23
C LEU A 171 -11.52 3.28 -0.55
N LEU A 172 -11.57 3.98 -1.69
CA LEU A 172 -10.59 5.03 -2.04
C LEU A 172 -10.48 6.08 -0.94
N ARG A 173 -11.62 6.60 -0.45
CA ARG A 173 -11.63 7.61 0.62
C ARG A 173 -11.01 7.08 1.92
N ARG A 174 -11.32 5.84 2.31
CA ARG A 174 -10.76 5.23 3.52
C ARG A 174 -9.26 5.00 3.39
N ALA A 175 -8.81 4.52 2.24
CA ALA A 175 -7.41 4.23 1.97
C ALA A 175 -6.59 5.51 1.87
N PHE A 176 -7.06 6.53 1.14
CA PHE A 176 -6.40 7.82 1.03
C PHE A 176 -6.19 8.48 2.40
N LYS A 177 -7.20 8.44 3.29
CA LYS A 177 -7.06 8.95 4.67
C LYS A 177 -5.98 8.25 5.50
N LYS A 178 -5.61 7.02 5.17
CA LYS A 178 -4.56 6.26 5.85
C LYS A 178 -3.21 6.36 5.14
N TRP A 179 -3.18 6.84 3.90
CA TRP A 179 -1.98 6.92 3.09
C TRP A 179 -1.11 8.08 3.56
N ARG A 180 0.19 7.84 3.68
CA ARG A 180 1.18 8.86 4.04
C ARG A 180 2.36 8.83 3.09
N PHE A 181 2.85 9.99 2.71
CA PHE A 181 3.96 10.11 1.77
C PHE A 181 5.25 9.53 2.37
N ASP A 182 5.64 9.95 3.57
CA ASP A 182 6.81 9.47 4.33
C ASP A 182 6.82 7.97 4.64
N VAL A 183 5.68 7.28 4.52
CA VAL A 183 5.59 5.83 4.75
C VAL A 183 5.40 5.07 3.45
N ASN A 184 4.40 5.42 2.65
CA ASN A 184 3.99 4.63 1.49
C ASN A 184 4.79 4.92 0.23
N ALA A 185 5.46 6.07 0.12
CA ALA A 185 6.33 6.38 -1.02
C ALA A 185 7.76 5.86 -0.83
N ASN A 186 8.14 5.50 0.40
CA ASN A 186 9.48 5.00 0.74
C ASN A 186 9.43 3.50 1.05
N ILE A 187 10.14 2.68 0.26
CA ILE A 187 10.07 1.21 0.38
C ILE A 187 10.54 0.71 1.76
N TYR A 188 11.57 1.34 2.35
CA TYR A 188 12.08 0.94 3.66
C TYR A 188 11.03 1.20 4.74
N ARG A 189 10.47 2.41 4.76
CA ARG A 189 9.43 2.79 5.72
C ARG A 189 8.15 1.98 5.55
N GLU A 190 7.78 1.66 4.32
CA GLU A 190 6.64 0.81 4.01
C GLU A 190 6.83 -0.60 4.61
N LEU A 191 7.98 -1.23 4.36
CA LEU A 191 8.31 -2.56 4.87
C LEU A 191 8.45 -2.59 6.39
N GLU A 192 9.06 -1.56 6.99
CA GLU A 192 9.17 -1.36 8.44
C GLU A 192 7.78 -1.25 9.08
N SER A 193 6.90 -0.41 8.50
CA SER A 193 5.55 -0.20 9.03
C SER A 193 4.70 -1.46 9.06
N ARG A 194 5.00 -2.43 8.18
CA ARG A 194 4.35 -3.75 8.10
C ARG A 194 5.05 -4.83 8.91
N GLY A 195 6.22 -4.55 9.51
CA GLY A 195 7.01 -5.54 10.25
C GLY A 195 7.61 -6.65 9.37
N VAL A 196 7.85 -6.36 8.08
CA VAL A 196 8.37 -7.33 7.10
C VAL A 196 9.71 -6.91 6.50
N PHE A 197 10.34 -5.86 7.03
CA PHE A 197 11.65 -5.39 6.60
C PHE A 197 12.76 -6.39 6.91
N ASP A 198 12.78 -6.97 8.11
CA ASP A 198 13.85 -7.88 8.55
C ASP A 198 13.83 -9.21 7.78
N PRO A 199 14.90 -9.56 7.03
CA PRO A 199 14.99 -10.81 6.30
C PRO A 199 15.13 -12.05 7.18
N ASN A 200 15.54 -11.90 8.45
CA ASN A 200 15.64 -13.01 9.38
C ASN A 200 14.27 -13.41 9.94
N SER A 201 13.36 -12.45 10.11
CA SER A 201 11.98 -12.70 10.54
C SER A 201 11.14 -13.32 9.41
N LEU A 202 11.03 -12.63 8.26
CA LEU A 202 10.34 -13.13 7.06
C LEU A 202 11.34 -13.37 5.93
N GLY A 203 11.89 -14.57 5.83
CA GLY A 203 12.74 -14.95 4.70
C GLY A 203 11.93 -15.32 3.45
N ASN A 204 12.60 -15.39 2.29
CA ASN A 204 11.99 -15.74 1.00
C ASN A 204 10.83 -14.78 0.61
N TYR A 205 11.12 -13.48 0.62
CA TYR A 205 10.18 -12.44 0.21
C TYR A 205 10.74 -11.67 -1.01
N PRO A 206 10.62 -12.20 -2.24
CA PRO A 206 11.30 -11.66 -3.42
C PRO A 206 10.99 -10.18 -3.69
N TYR A 207 9.74 -9.77 -3.51
CA TYR A 207 9.36 -8.36 -3.68
C TYR A 207 10.20 -7.41 -2.81
N ARG A 208 10.46 -7.77 -1.54
CA ARG A 208 11.31 -6.95 -0.66
C ARG A 208 12.72 -6.87 -1.21
N GLU A 209 13.32 -8.03 -1.49
CA GLU A 209 14.72 -8.11 -1.93
C GLU A 209 14.93 -7.29 -3.21
N ASP A 210 14.04 -7.46 -4.20
CA ASP A 210 14.14 -6.77 -5.48
C ASP A 210 13.83 -5.27 -5.34
N ALA A 211 12.80 -4.90 -4.58
CA ALA A 211 12.41 -3.51 -4.41
C ALA A 211 13.47 -2.68 -3.68
N ILE A 212 14.15 -3.27 -2.67
CA ILE A 212 15.26 -2.61 -1.98
C ILE A 212 16.43 -2.37 -2.93
N LEU A 213 16.80 -3.36 -3.75
CA LEU A 213 17.89 -3.21 -4.73
C LEU A 213 17.58 -2.10 -5.74
N VAL A 214 16.37 -2.10 -6.30
CA VAL A 214 15.93 -1.07 -7.26
C VAL A 214 15.90 0.31 -6.61
N TYR A 215 15.34 0.41 -5.40
CA TYR A 215 15.26 1.68 -4.69
C TYR A 215 16.65 2.22 -4.37
N HIS A 216 17.58 1.38 -3.91
CA HIS A 216 18.96 1.81 -3.63
C HIS A 216 19.67 2.32 -4.89
N ALA A 217 19.50 1.65 -6.02
CA ALA A 217 20.07 2.11 -7.30
C ALA A 217 19.48 3.48 -7.72
N LEU A 218 18.17 3.66 -7.57
CA LEU A 218 17.50 4.93 -7.85
C LEU A 218 17.96 6.04 -6.89
N GLU A 219 18.06 5.76 -5.60
CA GLU A 219 18.53 6.69 -4.58
C GLU A 219 19.95 7.18 -4.89
N GLN A 220 20.87 6.28 -5.25
CA GLN A 220 22.23 6.65 -5.64
C GLN A 220 22.27 7.54 -6.89
N PHE A 221 21.50 7.19 -7.92
CA PHE A 221 21.41 7.96 -9.15
C PHE A 221 20.81 9.35 -8.90
N ILE A 222 19.66 9.42 -8.24
CA ILE A 222 18.95 10.67 -7.93
C ILE A 222 19.83 11.55 -7.04
N SER A 223 20.46 10.99 -6.00
CA SER A 223 21.38 11.72 -5.13
C SER A 223 22.56 12.32 -5.89
N SER A 224 23.14 11.57 -6.82
CA SER A 224 24.25 12.06 -7.64
C SER A 224 23.79 13.18 -8.58
N TYR A 225 22.63 13.02 -9.22
CA TYR A 225 22.04 14.02 -10.10
C TYR A 225 21.74 15.33 -9.34
N VAL A 226 21.07 15.25 -8.19
CA VAL A 226 20.70 16.43 -7.40
C VAL A 226 21.94 17.18 -6.91
N ARG A 227 23.01 16.49 -6.50
CA ARG A 227 24.26 17.15 -6.07
C ARG A 227 24.95 17.96 -7.17
N LEU A 228 24.71 17.66 -8.45
CA LEU A 228 25.25 18.46 -9.57
C LEU A 228 24.60 19.85 -9.64
N PHE A 229 23.32 19.95 -9.34
CA PHE A 229 22.55 21.19 -9.42
C PHE A 229 22.41 21.91 -8.08
N TYR A 230 22.53 21.18 -6.97
CA TYR A 230 22.47 21.70 -5.60
C TYR A 230 23.74 21.32 -4.81
N PRO A 231 24.93 21.84 -5.16
CA PRO A 231 26.17 21.52 -4.45
C PRO A 231 26.18 21.95 -2.98
N GLY A 232 25.37 22.95 -2.62
CA GLY A 232 25.13 23.39 -1.24
C GLY A 232 24.16 22.48 -0.46
N GLY A 233 23.65 21.42 -1.07
CA GLY A 233 22.78 20.42 -0.44
C GLY A 233 21.44 21.00 0.00
N THR A 234 21.01 20.64 1.21
CA THR A 234 19.68 21.01 1.75
C THR A 234 19.45 22.51 1.72
N GLU A 235 20.47 23.31 2.02
CA GLU A 235 20.35 24.76 2.12
C GLU A 235 19.87 25.38 0.79
N GLN A 236 20.40 24.91 -0.34
CA GLN A 236 19.96 25.43 -1.64
C GLN A 236 18.56 24.93 -2.01
N ILE A 237 18.23 23.68 -1.65
CA ILE A 237 16.92 23.08 -1.94
C ILE A 237 15.81 23.79 -1.15
N ILE A 238 16.04 24.15 0.12
CA ILE A 238 15.02 24.85 0.93
C ILE A 238 14.74 26.28 0.44
N HIS A 239 15.69 26.90 -0.27
CA HIS A 239 15.53 28.23 -0.86
C HIS A 239 15.06 28.19 -2.33
N ASP A 240 14.87 27.00 -2.90
CA ASP A 240 14.32 26.84 -4.24
C ASP A 240 12.81 27.07 -4.25
N ASN A 241 12.38 28.24 -4.72
CA ASN A 241 10.98 28.64 -4.71
C ASN A 241 10.07 27.74 -5.55
N GLU A 242 10.54 27.15 -6.65
CA GLU A 242 9.73 26.26 -7.49
C GLU A 242 9.47 24.94 -6.75
N LEU A 243 10.52 24.37 -6.14
CA LEU A 243 10.40 23.16 -5.32
C LEU A 243 9.59 23.41 -4.05
N GLN A 244 9.75 24.55 -3.39
CA GLN A 244 8.95 24.89 -2.21
C GLN A 244 7.47 25.08 -2.57
N SER A 245 7.16 25.71 -3.72
CA SER A 245 5.78 25.87 -4.19
C SER A 245 5.16 24.51 -4.54
N TRP A 246 5.90 23.66 -5.24
CA TRP A 246 5.47 22.29 -5.56
C TRP A 246 5.18 21.48 -4.30
N ARG A 247 6.13 21.46 -3.35
CA ARG A 247 5.97 20.78 -2.06
C ARG A 247 4.80 21.33 -1.25
N HIS A 248 4.67 22.66 -1.19
CA HIS A 248 3.57 23.32 -0.49
C HIS A 248 2.23 22.83 -1.03
N GLU A 249 2.04 22.85 -2.34
CA GLU A 249 0.79 22.39 -2.93
C GLU A 249 0.49 20.90 -2.65
N ILE A 250 1.50 20.03 -2.72
CA ILE A 250 1.31 18.60 -2.43
C ILE A 250 0.82 18.41 -0.98
N ALA A 251 1.39 19.18 -0.04
CA ALA A 251 1.10 19.06 1.39
C ALA A 251 -0.16 19.81 1.84
N SER A 252 -0.56 20.87 1.14
CA SER A 252 -1.69 21.71 1.54
C SER A 252 -3.02 20.94 1.48
N PRO A 253 -3.98 21.25 2.38
CA PRO A 253 -5.31 20.63 2.38
C PRO A 253 -6.02 20.73 1.03
N MET A 254 -6.85 19.74 0.71
CA MET A 254 -7.64 19.74 -0.53
C MET A 254 -8.63 20.90 -0.59
N GLU A 255 -9.12 21.35 0.57
CA GLU A 255 -10.04 22.48 0.73
C GLU A 255 -9.38 23.82 0.37
N GLU A 256 -8.06 23.89 0.45
CA GLU A 256 -7.24 25.08 0.12
C GLU A 256 -6.65 24.98 -1.30
N GLY A 257 -7.07 23.98 -2.08
CA GLY A 257 -6.58 23.75 -3.45
C GLY A 257 -5.31 22.90 -3.54
N GLY A 258 -4.81 22.37 -2.41
CA GLY A 258 -3.70 21.43 -2.38
C GLY A 258 -4.11 19.98 -2.65
N LEU A 259 -3.16 19.04 -2.47
CA LEU A 259 -3.42 17.61 -2.67
C LEU A 259 -3.79 16.86 -1.39
N GLY A 260 -3.60 17.46 -0.22
CA GLY A 260 -3.90 16.87 1.09
C GLY A 260 -3.03 15.67 1.44
N LEU A 261 -1.84 15.51 0.84
CA LEU A 261 -0.93 14.43 1.20
C LEU A 261 -0.23 14.74 2.51
N VAL A 262 -0.41 13.86 3.48
CA VAL A 262 0.28 13.95 4.78
C VAL A 262 1.66 13.28 4.71
N GLY A 263 2.59 13.76 5.54
CA GLY A 263 3.95 13.19 5.60
C GLY A 263 4.86 13.62 4.45
N VAL A 264 4.55 14.70 3.74
CA VAL A 264 5.43 15.26 2.71
C VAL A 264 6.64 15.94 3.39
N PRO A 265 7.89 15.53 3.08
CA PRO A 265 9.10 16.11 3.67
C PRO A 265 9.17 17.64 3.52
N GLY A 266 9.85 18.33 4.45
CA GLY A 266 9.88 19.79 4.53
C GLY A 266 11.18 20.41 5.02
N SER A 267 11.13 21.71 5.33
CA SER A 267 12.29 22.58 5.64
C SER A 267 13.12 22.20 6.87
N THR A 268 12.71 21.19 7.64
CA THR A 268 13.43 20.71 8.84
C THR A 268 14.18 19.40 8.63
N ILE A 269 14.32 18.90 7.39
CA ILE A 269 14.82 17.54 7.14
C ILE A 269 16.07 17.53 6.22
N LYS A 270 16.98 16.57 6.46
CA LYS A 270 18.28 16.41 5.78
C LYS A 270 18.11 15.99 4.32
N VAL A 271 19.14 16.22 3.48
CA VAL A 271 19.18 15.82 2.05
C VAL A 271 18.71 14.37 1.83
N SER A 272 19.06 13.46 2.74
CA SER A 272 18.64 12.05 2.70
C SER A 272 17.12 11.87 2.65
N ASP A 273 16.35 12.79 3.24
CA ASP A 273 14.89 12.68 3.37
C ASP A 273 14.14 13.52 2.33
N LEU A 274 14.84 14.39 1.59
CA LEU A 274 14.31 15.10 0.41
C LEU A 274 14.49 14.27 -0.88
N LEU A 275 15.40 13.30 -0.85
CA LEU A 275 15.73 12.40 -1.96
C LEU A 275 15.09 11.01 -1.82
N ALA A 276 14.52 10.70 -0.65
CA ALA A 276 13.88 9.43 -0.31
C ALA A 276 12.36 9.48 -0.50
#